data_AF-S6BTM4-F1
#
_entry.id   AF-S6BTM4-F1
#
_cell.length_a   1.000
_cell.length_b   1.000
_cell.length_c   1.000
_cell.angle_alpha   90.00
_cell.angle_beta   90.00
_cell.angle_gamma   90.00
#
_symmetry.space_group_name_H-M   'P 1'
#
loop_
_entity.id
_entity.type
_entity.pdbx_description
1 polymer ?
#
loop_
_entity_poly.entity_id
_entity_poly.type
_entity_poly.pdbx_seq_one_letter_code
_entity_poly.pdbx_strand_id
1 'polypeptide(L)'
;MKFLIVLALIGAAAATPLSADQAALVKGAWDKVKTSEVEILAAVFTAYPDIQAKFPAFAGKDLASVKGSAAFALHATRIVSFISEVISLSGNSATAPAIETLATELASNHKNRGVTQAQFNEFRTALTNYVSSNASWGDNVAAAWNQAFDNVYAIIFARL
;
A
#
# COMPACT_ATOMS: atom_id res chain seq x y z
N MET A 1 7.82 37.09 32.01
CA MET A 1 8.73 37.07 30.83
C MET A 1 9.60 35.82 30.91
N LYS A 2 9.79 35.14 29.77
CA LYS A 2 10.71 34.01 29.51
C LYS A 2 10.14 32.65 29.95
N PHE A 3 9.26 31.96 29.19
CA PHE A 3 9.43 31.34 27.87
C PHE A 3 10.75 30.56 27.70
N LEU A 4 10.73 29.28 28.08
CA LEU A 4 11.50 28.19 27.44
C LEU A 4 10.76 26.87 27.68
N ILE A 5 9.60 26.69 27.05
CA ILE A 5 9.11 25.34 26.76
C ILE A 5 9.97 24.89 25.58
N VAL A 6 10.93 24.01 25.89
CA VAL A 6 11.68 23.26 24.91
C VAL A 6 10.66 22.56 24.02
N LEU A 7 10.58 23.05 22.79
CA LEU A 7 9.88 22.43 21.68
C LEU A 7 10.24 20.94 21.67
N ALA A 8 9.29 20.09 22.05
CA ALA A 8 9.27 18.69 21.67
C ALA A 8 9.04 18.62 20.16
N LEU A 9 10.06 18.96 19.38
CA LEU A 9 10.19 18.55 17.99
C LEU A 9 10.64 17.08 17.97
N ILE A 10 9.82 16.19 18.53
CA ILE A 10 9.73 14.86 17.96
C ILE A 10 8.84 15.07 16.75
N GLY A 11 9.46 15.53 15.67
CA GLY A 11 8.80 15.62 14.39
C GLY A 11 8.27 14.23 14.07
N ALA A 12 6.96 14.05 14.18
CA ALA A 12 6.28 13.15 13.27
C ALA A 12 6.73 13.63 11.89
N ALA A 13 7.64 12.89 11.25
CA ALA A 13 8.11 13.22 9.92
C ALA A 13 6.85 13.36 9.07
N ALA A 14 6.48 14.60 8.75
CA ALA A 14 5.29 14.84 7.97
C ALA A 14 5.50 14.09 6.66
N ALA A 15 4.54 13.23 6.30
CA ALA A 15 4.52 12.54 5.01
C ALA A 15 4.83 13.57 3.92
N THR A 16 6.01 13.45 3.31
CA THR A 16 6.44 14.42 2.29
C THR A 16 5.86 13.96 0.97
N PRO A 17 4.93 14.72 0.34
CA PRO A 17 4.33 14.31 -0.92
C PRO A 17 5.38 13.98 -1.96
N LEU A 18 5.10 12.99 -2.80
CA LEU A 18 5.96 12.73 -3.96
C LEU A 18 5.95 13.96 -4.87
N SER A 19 7.11 14.30 -5.41
CA SER A 19 7.19 15.17 -6.59
C SER A 19 6.56 14.49 -7.81
N ALA A 20 6.26 15.27 -8.85
CA ALA A 20 5.72 14.73 -10.10
C ALA A 20 6.66 13.68 -10.73
N ASP A 21 7.98 13.91 -10.69
CA ASP A 21 8.98 12.98 -11.23
C ASP A 21 9.03 11.68 -10.43
N GLN A 22 8.99 11.75 -9.09
CA GLN A 22 8.94 10.56 -8.25
C GLN A 22 7.64 9.77 -8.46
N ALA A 23 6.51 10.46 -8.59
CA ALA A 23 5.24 9.82 -8.90
C ALA A 23 5.26 9.14 -10.28
N ALA A 24 5.92 9.74 -11.28
CA ALA A 24 6.12 9.12 -12.59
C ALA A 24 6.96 7.83 -12.51
N LEU A 25 7.98 7.77 -11.65
CA LEU A 25 8.76 6.54 -11.40
C LEU A 25 7.88 5.43 -10.81
N VAL A 26 7.12 5.75 -9.76
CA VAL A 26 6.19 4.82 -9.11
C VAL A 26 5.15 4.30 -10.11
N LYS A 27 4.56 5.21 -10.87
CA LYS A 27 3.59 4.88 -11.92
C LYS A 27 4.19 4.00 -13.00
N GLY A 28 5.41 4.29 -13.45
CA GLY A 28 6.10 3.51 -14.47
C GLY A 28 6.34 2.06 -14.04
N ALA A 29 6.73 1.85 -12.78
CA ALA A 29 6.88 0.50 -12.22
C ALA A 29 5.53 -0.20 -12.06
N TRP A 30 4.52 0.51 -11.55
CA TRP A 30 3.17 -0.04 -11.36
C TRP A 30 2.48 -0.44 -12.68
N ASP A 31 2.66 0.35 -13.73
CA ASP A 31 2.07 0.10 -15.05
C ASP A 31 2.57 -1.21 -15.68
N LYS A 32 3.69 -1.79 -15.21
CA LYS A 32 4.19 -3.11 -15.65
C LYS A 32 3.44 -4.28 -15.04
N VAL A 33 2.78 -4.09 -13.90
CA VAL A 33 2.23 -5.19 -13.10
C VAL A 33 0.74 -5.06 -12.82
N LYS A 34 0.15 -3.87 -12.95
CA LYS A 34 -1.24 -3.60 -12.55
C LYS A 34 -2.31 -4.42 -13.26
N THR A 35 -1.99 -5.11 -14.36
CA THR A 35 -2.91 -6.01 -15.07
C THR A 35 -2.72 -7.48 -14.68
N SER A 36 -1.95 -7.73 -13.62
CA SER A 36 -1.66 -9.06 -13.08
C SER A 36 -2.26 -9.21 -11.67
N GLU A 37 -3.51 -8.79 -11.49
CA GLU A 37 -4.15 -8.65 -10.17
C GLU A 37 -4.13 -9.96 -9.38
N VAL A 38 -4.53 -11.06 -10.04
CA VAL A 38 -4.53 -12.39 -9.45
C VAL A 38 -3.12 -12.82 -9.00
N GLU A 39 -2.10 -12.51 -9.80
CA GLU A 39 -0.72 -12.86 -9.48
C GLU A 39 -0.15 -12.01 -8.34
N ILE A 40 -0.49 -10.71 -8.29
CA ILE A 40 -0.15 -9.83 -7.17
C ILE A 40 -0.72 -10.38 -5.86
N LEU A 41 -2.02 -10.68 -5.82
CA LEU A 41 -2.66 -11.18 -4.59
C LEU A 41 -2.12 -12.57 -4.22
N ALA A 42 -1.88 -13.43 -5.20
CA ALA A 42 -1.29 -14.74 -4.96
C ALA A 42 0.13 -14.62 -4.37
N ALA A 43 0.95 -13.68 -4.86
CA ALA A 43 2.28 -13.43 -4.31
C ALA A 43 2.23 -12.96 -2.85
N VAL A 44 1.28 -12.08 -2.51
CA VAL A 44 1.04 -11.65 -1.13
C VAL A 44 0.66 -12.82 -0.23
N PHE A 45 -0.33 -13.62 -0.61
CA PHE A 45 -0.78 -14.76 0.22
C PHE A 45 0.25 -15.88 0.30
N THR A 46 1.09 -16.06 -0.74
CA THR A 46 2.20 -17.01 -0.71
C THR A 46 3.26 -16.58 0.30
N ALA A 47 3.62 -15.29 0.32
CA ALA A 47 4.62 -14.76 1.24
C ALA A 47 4.12 -14.68 2.69
N TYR A 48 2.83 -14.36 2.87
CA TYR A 48 2.20 -14.10 4.16
C TYR A 48 0.82 -14.78 4.25
N PRO A 49 0.77 -16.09 4.58
CA PRO A 49 -0.49 -16.85 4.70
C PRO A 49 -1.42 -16.35 5.82
N ASP A 50 -0.89 -15.65 6.81
CA ASP A 50 -1.67 -15.01 7.87
C ASP A 50 -2.54 -13.85 7.32
N ILE A 51 -2.08 -13.17 6.27
CA ILE A 51 -2.89 -12.19 5.53
C ILE A 51 -4.06 -12.90 4.85
N GLN A 52 -3.83 -14.05 4.20
CA GLN A 52 -4.92 -14.85 3.61
C GLN A 52 -5.96 -15.25 4.66
N ALA A 53 -5.52 -15.62 5.87
CA ALA A 53 -6.41 -16.01 6.97
C ALA A 53 -7.36 -14.91 7.43
N LYS A 54 -7.09 -13.63 7.11
CA LYS A 54 -8.01 -12.50 7.39
C LYS A 54 -9.19 -12.42 6.43
N PHE A 55 -9.21 -13.19 5.35
CA PHE A 55 -10.28 -13.20 4.36
C PHE A 55 -11.17 -14.43 4.55
N PRO A 56 -12.40 -14.30 5.08
CA PRO A 56 -13.26 -15.46 5.36
C PRO A 56 -13.53 -16.34 4.13
N ALA A 57 -13.53 -15.76 2.92
CA ALA A 57 -13.71 -16.51 1.68
C ALA A 57 -12.53 -17.45 1.34
N PHE A 58 -11.34 -17.19 1.88
CA PHE A 58 -10.08 -17.86 1.55
C PHE A 58 -9.39 -18.51 2.76
N ALA A 59 -9.79 -18.17 3.98
CA ALA A 59 -9.22 -18.69 5.21
C ALA A 59 -9.32 -20.23 5.27
N GLY A 60 -8.20 -20.87 5.62
CA GLY A 60 -8.09 -22.33 5.72
C GLY A 60 -8.11 -23.10 4.39
N LYS A 61 -8.20 -22.41 3.25
CA LYS A 61 -8.14 -23.03 1.92
C LYS A 61 -6.73 -22.99 1.36
N ASP A 62 -6.36 -24.00 0.59
CA ASP A 62 -5.12 -23.99 -0.17
C ASP A 62 -5.15 -22.88 -1.24
N LEU A 63 -4.05 -22.14 -1.40
CA LEU A 63 -3.99 -21.01 -2.34
C LEU A 63 -4.27 -21.44 -3.78
N ALA A 64 -3.73 -22.59 -4.22
CA ALA A 64 -3.96 -23.08 -5.57
C ALA A 64 -5.45 -23.40 -5.80
N SER A 65 -6.16 -23.84 -4.77
CA SER A 65 -7.61 -24.10 -4.83
C SER A 65 -8.47 -22.83 -4.98
N VAL A 66 -8.01 -21.68 -4.47
CA VAL A 66 -8.78 -20.42 -4.50
C VAL A 66 -8.34 -19.47 -5.61
N LYS A 67 -7.07 -19.53 -6.06
CA LYS A 67 -6.50 -18.58 -7.02
C LYS A 67 -7.30 -18.47 -8.32
N GLY A 68 -7.81 -19.59 -8.83
CA GLY A 68 -8.62 -19.64 -10.04
C GLY A 68 -10.09 -19.24 -9.87
N SER A 69 -10.53 -18.89 -8.65
CA SER A 69 -11.93 -18.59 -8.38
C SER A 69 -12.30 -17.14 -8.73
N ALA A 70 -13.56 -16.93 -9.14
CA ALA A 70 -14.09 -15.59 -9.39
C ALA A 70 -14.03 -14.69 -8.15
N ALA A 71 -14.20 -15.26 -6.94
CA ALA A 71 -14.10 -14.51 -5.70
C ALA A 71 -12.68 -13.97 -5.46
N PHE A 72 -11.65 -14.76 -5.79
CA PHE A 72 -10.26 -14.35 -5.68
C PHE A 72 -9.92 -13.25 -6.67
N ALA A 73 -10.29 -13.43 -7.94
CA ALA A 73 -10.12 -12.41 -8.98
C ALA A 73 -10.80 -11.09 -8.61
N LEU A 74 -12.05 -11.15 -8.14
CA LEU A 74 -12.79 -9.96 -7.70
C LEU A 74 -12.08 -9.22 -6.56
N HIS A 75 -11.55 -9.96 -5.57
CA HIS A 75 -10.84 -9.33 -4.46
C HIS A 75 -9.51 -8.71 -4.91
N ALA A 76 -8.77 -9.42 -5.75
CA ALA A 76 -7.52 -8.95 -6.33
C ALA A 76 -7.72 -7.65 -7.13
N THR A 77 -8.76 -7.59 -7.97
CA THR A 77 -9.12 -6.37 -8.73
C THR A 77 -9.38 -5.20 -7.80
N ARG A 78 -10.14 -5.38 -6.70
CA ARG A 78 -10.42 -4.28 -5.75
C ARG A 78 -9.15 -3.69 -5.14
N ILE A 79 -8.19 -4.53 -4.76
CA ILE A 79 -6.91 -4.08 -4.19
C ILE A 79 -6.12 -3.29 -5.24
N VAL A 80 -5.97 -3.85 -6.45
CA VAL A 80 -5.20 -3.21 -7.52
C VAL A 80 -5.85 -1.91 -7.99
N SER A 81 -7.17 -1.85 -8.07
CA SER A 81 -7.89 -0.61 -8.40
C SER A 81 -7.61 0.49 -7.38
N PHE A 82 -7.68 0.18 -6.08
CA PHE A 82 -7.36 1.14 -5.02
C PHE A 82 -5.92 1.65 -5.13
N ILE A 83 -4.94 0.75 -5.30
CA ILE A 83 -3.53 1.14 -5.44
C ILE A 83 -3.34 2.00 -6.69
N SER A 84 -3.99 1.64 -7.80
CA SER A 84 -3.93 2.40 -9.06
C SER A 84 -4.51 3.79 -8.91
N GLU A 85 -5.61 3.94 -8.16
CA GLU A 85 -6.23 5.23 -7.88
C GLU A 85 -5.29 6.12 -7.06
N VAL A 86 -4.73 5.61 -5.96
CA VAL A 86 -3.76 6.35 -5.13
C VAL A 86 -2.53 6.78 -5.93
N ILE A 87 -1.99 5.88 -6.76
CA ILE A 87 -0.84 6.20 -7.63
C ILE A 87 -1.23 7.27 -8.67
N SER A 88 -2.44 7.21 -9.24
CA SER A 88 -2.90 8.20 -10.22
C SER A 88 -3.05 9.61 -9.65
N LEU A 89 -3.36 9.71 -8.36
CA LEU A 89 -3.49 10.96 -7.63
C LEU A 89 -2.13 11.48 -7.11
N SER A 90 -1.09 10.65 -7.11
CA SER A 90 0.22 11.00 -6.56
C SER A 90 0.98 11.98 -7.47
N GLY A 91 1.87 12.79 -6.88
CA GLY A 91 2.67 13.77 -7.64
C GLY A 91 1.99 15.11 -7.90
N ASN A 92 0.76 15.29 -7.41
CA ASN A 92 0.02 16.54 -7.45
C ASN A 92 -0.42 16.92 -6.03
N SER A 93 -0.03 18.10 -5.55
CA SER A 93 -0.38 18.54 -4.20
C SER A 93 -1.87 18.86 -4.05
N ALA A 94 -2.55 19.24 -5.13
CA ALA A 94 -4.00 19.54 -5.12
C ALA A 94 -4.86 18.30 -4.86
N THR A 95 -4.34 17.09 -5.14
CA THR A 95 -5.02 15.81 -4.93
C THR A 95 -4.68 15.15 -3.59
N ALA A 96 -3.79 15.74 -2.79
CA ALA A 96 -3.43 15.21 -1.47
C ALA A 96 -4.64 14.96 -0.54
N PRO A 97 -5.66 15.84 -0.47
CA PRO A 97 -6.86 15.56 0.35
C PRO A 97 -7.64 14.32 -0.09
N ALA A 98 -7.63 13.98 -1.38
CA ALA A 98 -8.29 12.79 -1.89
C ALA A 98 -7.54 11.52 -1.46
N ILE A 99 -6.20 11.53 -1.52
CA ILE A 99 -5.36 10.44 -1.02
C ILE A 99 -5.58 10.25 0.49
N GLU A 100 -5.64 11.34 1.26
CA GLU A 100 -5.91 11.26 2.71
C GLU A 100 -7.27 10.64 3.00
N THR A 101 -8.30 10.98 2.24
CA THR A 101 -9.65 10.41 2.37
C THR A 101 -9.62 8.91 2.11
N LEU A 102 -9.02 8.49 0.98
CA LEU A 102 -8.89 7.08 0.60
C LEU A 102 -8.10 6.26 1.64
N ALA A 103 -6.97 6.78 2.11
CA ALA A 103 -6.14 6.13 3.12
C ALA A 103 -6.82 6.05 4.49
N THR A 104 -7.57 7.10 4.88
CA THR A 104 -8.36 7.13 6.12
C THR A 104 -9.48 6.09 6.09
N GLU A 105 -10.19 5.99 4.97
CA GLU A 105 -11.24 4.98 4.79
C GLU A 105 -10.65 3.56 4.80
N LEU A 106 -9.51 3.36 4.13
CA LEU A 106 -8.79 2.09 4.17
C LEU A 106 -8.45 1.70 5.61
N ALA A 107 -7.89 2.63 6.39
CA ALA A 107 -7.51 2.41 7.78
C ALA A 107 -8.71 2.00 8.64
N SER A 108 -9.82 2.75 8.58
CA SER A 108 -11.05 2.44 9.31
C SER A 108 -11.59 1.05 8.98
N ASN A 109 -11.67 0.73 7.69
CA ASN A 109 -12.16 -0.57 7.22
C ASN A 109 -11.29 -1.74 7.67
N HIS A 110 -9.96 -1.57 7.69
CA HIS A 110 -9.01 -2.62 8.06
C HIS A 110 -8.87 -2.77 9.58
N LYS A 111 -8.97 -1.68 10.34
CA LYS A 111 -9.09 -1.69 11.80
C LYS A 111 -10.28 -2.53 12.26
N ASN A 112 -11.45 -2.32 11.66
CA ASN A 112 -12.67 -3.07 11.98
C ASN A 112 -12.57 -4.58 11.67
N ARG A 113 -11.58 -4.98 10.86
CA ARG A 113 -11.28 -6.39 10.51
C ARG A 113 -10.11 -6.95 11.33
N GLY A 114 -9.59 -6.19 12.30
CA GLY A 114 -8.46 -6.59 13.13
C GLY A 114 -7.16 -6.80 12.34
N VAL A 115 -6.95 -6.01 11.29
CA VAL A 115 -5.68 -5.97 10.54
C VAL A 115 -4.70 -5.11 11.31
N THR A 116 -3.46 -5.57 11.46
CA THR A 116 -2.43 -4.90 12.28
C THR A 116 -1.44 -4.11 11.42
N GLN A 117 -0.66 -3.22 12.04
CA GLN A 117 0.44 -2.54 11.36
C GLN A 117 1.47 -3.52 10.80
N ALA A 118 1.70 -4.64 11.49
CA ALA A 118 2.58 -5.71 11.01
C ALA A 118 2.10 -6.26 9.66
N GLN A 119 0.80 -6.55 9.53
CA GLN A 119 0.22 -7.06 8.29
C GLN A 119 0.23 -6.06 7.14
N PHE A 120 0.12 -4.75 7.43
CA PHE A 120 0.39 -3.73 6.42
C PHE A 120 1.86 -3.77 5.97
N ASN A 121 2.82 -3.87 6.88
CA ASN A 121 4.23 -3.94 6.51
C ASN A 121 4.61 -5.23 5.76
N GLU A 122 3.97 -6.35 6.09
CA GLU A 122 4.06 -7.61 5.33
C GLU A 122 3.51 -7.43 3.92
N PHE A 123 2.33 -6.81 3.78
CA PHE A 123 1.77 -6.45 2.47
C PHE A 123 2.72 -5.57 1.65
N ARG A 124 3.29 -4.52 2.25
CA ARG A 124 4.32 -3.68 1.62
C ARG A 124 5.49 -4.51 1.13
N THR A 125 5.99 -5.42 1.96
CA THR A 125 7.14 -6.27 1.62
C THR A 125 6.82 -7.16 0.43
N ALA A 126 5.71 -7.89 0.46
CA ALA A 126 5.30 -8.77 -0.63
C ALA A 126 5.02 -8.00 -1.93
N LEU A 127 4.30 -6.88 -1.87
CA LEU A 127 4.00 -6.09 -3.05
C LEU A 127 5.27 -5.50 -3.65
N THR A 128 6.18 -4.98 -2.82
CA THR A 128 7.45 -4.41 -3.28
C THR A 128 8.31 -5.48 -3.95
N ASN A 129 8.39 -6.68 -3.36
CA ASN A 129 9.11 -7.82 -3.96
C ASN A 129 8.50 -8.21 -5.31
N TYR A 130 7.17 -8.27 -5.40
CA TYR A 130 6.49 -8.59 -6.65
C TYR A 130 6.76 -7.53 -7.73
N VAL A 131 6.59 -6.24 -7.42
CA VAL A 131 6.76 -5.16 -8.38
C VAL A 131 8.22 -5.07 -8.83
N SER A 132 9.18 -5.11 -7.90
CA SER A 132 10.61 -5.04 -8.20
C SER A 132 11.13 -6.21 -9.05
N SER A 133 10.52 -7.39 -8.92
CA SER A 133 10.87 -8.57 -9.73
C SER A 133 10.28 -8.53 -11.14
N ASN A 134 9.29 -7.67 -11.40
CA ASN A 134 8.52 -7.65 -12.64
C ASN A 134 8.57 -6.29 -13.38
N ALA A 135 9.31 -5.33 -12.85
CA ALA A 135 9.51 -4.01 -13.45
C ALA A 135 11.00 -3.64 -13.45
N SER A 136 11.39 -2.67 -14.27
CA SER A 136 12.72 -2.08 -14.18
C SER A 136 12.87 -1.41 -12.81
N TRP A 137 13.83 -1.88 -12.02
CA TRP A 137 13.98 -1.48 -10.62
C TRP A 137 15.39 -0.99 -10.34
N GLY A 138 15.52 0.31 -10.04
CA GLY A 138 16.76 0.95 -9.61
C GLY A 138 16.54 1.77 -8.35
N ASP A 139 17.62 2.29 -7.76
CA ASP A 139 17.60 2.99 -6.47
C ASP A 139 16.61 4.17 -6.44
N ASN A 140 16.46 4.88 -7.55
CA ASN A 140 15.49 5.97 -7.70
C ASN A 140 14.03 5.49 -7.62
N VAL A 141 13.70 4.36 -8.27
CA VAL A 141 12.37 3.74 -8.22
C VAL A 141 12.13 3.21 -6.80
N ALA A 142 13.09 2.53 -6.21
CA ALA A 142 13.00 2.00 -4.86
C ALA A 142 12.75 3.11 -3.82
N ALA A 143 13.47 4.23 -3.92
CA ALA A 143 13.29 5.37 -3.02
C ALA A 143 11.90 6.00 -3.17
N ALA A 144 11.46 6.28 -4.41
CA ALA A 144 10.14 6.86 -4.66
C ALA A 144 8.99 5.93 -4.22
N TRP A 145 9.16 4.62 -4.46
CA TRP A 145 8.19 3.59 -4.05
C TRP A 145 8.07 3.47 -2.53
N ASN A 146 9.21 3.48 -1.83
CA ASN A 146 9.22 3.47 -0.36
C ASN A 146 8.58 4.72 0.22
N GLN A 147 8.90 5.90 -0.33
CA GLN A 147 8.27 7.15 0.09
C GLN A 147 6.76 7.15 -0.15
N ALA A 148 6.29 6.55 -1.26
CA ALA A 148 4.85 6.39 -1.53
C ALA A 148 4.15 5.59 -0.42
N PHE A 149 4.76 4.46 -0.04
CA PHE A 149 4.28 3.64 1.07
C PHE A 149 4.31 4.39 2.40
N ASP A 150 5.44 5.04 2.73
CA ASP A 150 5.61 5.78 3.98
C ASP A 150 4.54 6.86 4.13
N ASN A 151 4.24 7.59 3.05
CA ASN A 151 3.21 8.62 3.04
C ASN A 151 1.81 8.07 3.35
N VAL A 152 1.42 6.99 2.67
CA VAL A 152 0.09 6.37 2.89
C VAL A 152 0.04 5.69 4.27
N TYR A 153 1.12 5.05 4.70
CA TYR A 153 1.17 4.33 5.98
C TYR A 153 1.22 5.27 7.17
N ALA A 154 1.81 6.46 7.05
CA ALA A 154 1.70 7.50 8.07
C ALA A 154 0.23 7.85 8.37
N ILE A 155 -0.60 7.96 7.33
CA ILE A 155 -2.05 8.26 7.47
C ILE A 155 -2.79 7.06 8.08
N ILE A 156 -2.51 5.86 7.58
CA ILE A 156 -3.17 4.62 8.04
C ILE A 156 -2.82 4.34 9.49
N PHE A 157 -1.54 4.34 9.86
CA PHE A 157 -1.08 3.95 11.19
C PHE A 157 -1.46 4.97 12.27
N ALA A 158 -1.68 6.23 11.92
CA ALA A 158 -2.26 7.21 12.84
C ALA A 158 -3.72 6.89 13.22
N ARG A 159 -4.39 5.99 12.49
CA ARG A 159 -5.84 5.70 12.61
C ARG A 159 -6.15 4.22 12.87
N LEU A 160 -5.13 3.35 12.85
CA LEU A 160 -5.24 1.90 13.02
C LEU A 160 -5.33 1.52 14.50
#